data_AF-A0A0F8ZRQ2-F1
#
_entry.id   AF-A0A0F8ZRQ2-F1
#
_cell.length_a   1.000
_cell.length_b   1.000
_cell.length_c   1.000
_cell.angle_alpha   90.00
_cell.angle_beta   90.00
_cell.angle_gamma   90.00
#
_symmetry.space_group_name_H-M   'P 1'
#
loop_
_entity.id
_entity.type
_entity.pdbx_description
1 polymer ?
#
loop_
_entity_poly.entity_id
_entity_poly.type
_entity_poly.pdbx_seq_one_letter_code
_entity_poly.pdbx_strand_id
1 'polypeptide(L)'
;MSLLPHDRYQRVVFLLFLVFFVGSCIEPPYLQFLLMQHVPTVLATLILAYLSNRFVISRLSFSSIIVFLCLHTLGARYLYSYVPYDVWSDNLLGINISESFGFQRNHYDRLVHFSYGLLLAVPIQEFERRHLRLSVALSSLLAIECIIATSAGYELIEWLIAIVFTPEWADQFLGLQGDI
;
A
#
# COMPACT_ATOMS: atom_id res chain seq x y z
N MET A 1 -4.09 -22.97 12.99
CA MET A 1 -3.35 -21.73 13.25
C MET A 1 -4.35 -20.58 13.17
N SER A 2 -4.41 -19.68 14.15
CA SER A 2 -5.37 -18.56 14.12
C SER A 2 -5.03 -17.59 12.98
N LEU A 3 -6.02 -17.16 12.20
CA LEU A 3 -5.86 -16.12 11.18
C LEU A 3 -5.88 -14.70 11.77
N LEU A 4 -6.36 -14.55 13.01
CA LEU A 4 -6.40 -13.26 13.69
C LEU A 4 -5.17 -13.08 14.60
N PRO A 5 -4.61 -11.87 14.70
CA PRO A 5 -3.51 -11.56 15.62
C PRO A 5 -3.86 -11.90 17.08
N HIS A 6 -2.89 -12.44 17.82
CA HIS A 6 -3.08 -12.77 19.23
C HIS A 6 -3.17 -11.52 20.13
N ASP A 7 -2.37 -10.48 19.89
CA ASP A 7 -2.42 -9.23 20.63
C ASP A 7 -3.76 -8.49 20.42
N ARG A 8 -4.32 -7.96 21.52
CA ARG A 8 -5.65 -7.33 21.49
C ARG A 8 -5.68 -6.07 20.62
N TYR A 9 -4.64 -5.24 20.68
CA TYR A 9 -4.59 -4.01 19.89
C TYR A 9 -4.48 -4.35 18.39
N GLN A 10 -3.53 -5.22 18.03
CA GLN A 10 -3.35 -5.67 16.65
C GLN A 10 -4.62 -6.29 16.09
N ARG A 11 -5.31 -7.13 16.88
CA ARG A 11 -6.57 -7.75 16.45
C ARG A 11 -7.66 -6.73 16.14
N VAL A 12 -7.84 -5.74 17.01
CA VAL A 12 -8.86 -4.69 16.79
C VAL A 12 -8.54 -3.90 15.53
N VAL A 13 -7.30 -3.43 15.38
CA VAL A 13 -6.87 -2.65 14.21
C VAL A 13 -6.98 -3.49 12.92
N PHE A 14 -6.61 -4.76 12.97
CA PHE A 14 -6.73 -5.68 11.84
C PHE A 14 -8.18 -5.89 11.42
N LEU A 15 -9.10 -6.08 12.37
CA LEU A 15 -10.53 -6.22 12.09
C LEU A 15 -11.12 -4.93 11.50
N LEU A 16 -10.74 -3.76 12.00
CA LEU A 16 -11.14 -2.48 11.42
C LEU A 16 -10.65 -2.34 9.98
N PHE A 17 -9.40 -2.74 9.71
CA PHE A 17 -8.88 -2.80 8.35
C PHE A 17 -9.68 -3.77 7.47
N LEU A 18 -10.04 -4.96 7.95
CA LEU A 18 -10.86 -5.90 7.18
C LEU A 18 -12.24 -5.33 6.85
N VAL A 19 -12.88 -4.63 7.79
CA VAL A 19 -14.15 -3.92 7.52
C VAL A 19 -13.95 -2.85 6.46
N PHE A 20 -12.88 -2.07 6.55
CA PHE A 20 -12.52 -1.05 5.56
C PHE A 20 -12.28 -1.65 4.17
N PHE A 21 -11.52 -2.74 4.09
CA PHE A 21 -11.25 -3.49 2.86
C PHE A 21 -12.52 -4.07 2.24
N VAL A 22 -13.38 -4.71 3.05
CA VAL A 22 -14.67 -5.21 2.54
C VAL A 22 -15.54 -4.05 2.05
N GLY A 23 -15.56 -2.94 2.77
CA GLY A 23 -16.25 -1.72 2.36
C GLY A 23 -15.74 -1.17 1.02
N SER A 24 -14.43 -1.24 0.76
CA SER A 24 -13.87 -0.79 -0.52
C SER A 24 -14.27 -1.66 -1.71
N CYS A 25 -14.77 -2.87 -1.47
CA CYS A 25 -15.26 -3.79 -2.48
C CYS A 25 -16.77 -3.65 -2.74
N ILE A 26 -17.50 -2.85 -1.97
CA ILE A 26 -18.93 -2.58 -2.19
C ILE A 26 -19.04 -1.51 -3.28
N GLU A 27 -19.76 -1.83 -4.36
CA GLU A 27 -20.00 -0.93 -5.50
C GLU A 27 -18.72 -0.16 -5.93
N PRO A 28 -17.65 -0.86 -6.33
CA PRO A 28 -16.43 -0.21 -6.77
C PRO A 28 -16.70 0.50 -8.11
N PRO A 29 -16.18 1.73 -8.31
CA PRO A 29 -16.38 2.46 -9.58
C PRO A 29 -15.87 1.71 -10.80
N TYR A 30 -14.85 0.86 -10.61
CA TYR A 30 -14.17 0.12 -11.67
C TYR A 30 -14.17 -1.40 -11.40
N LEU A 31 -15.35 -2.01 -11.44
CA LEU A 31 -15.54 -3.43 -11.09
C LEU A 31 -14.64 -4.39 -11.89
N GLN A 32 -14.40 -4.11 -13.17
CA GLN A 32 -13.62 -4.98 -14.06
C GLN A 32 -12.15 -5.16 -13.61
N PHE A 33 -11.57 -4.19 -12.91
CA PHE A 33 -10.18 -4.21 -12.44
C PHE A 33 -10.04 -4.53 -10.94
N LEU A 34 -11.17 -4.74 -10.24
CA LEU A 34 -11.20 -4.93 -8.79
C LEU A 34 -10.23 -6.02 -8.32
N LEU A 35 -10.32 -7.21 -8.91
CA LEU A 35 -9.49 -8.35 -8.53
C LEU A 35 -8.01 -8.05 -8.76
N MET A 36 -7.69 -7.55 -9.95
CA MET A 36 -6.34 -7.23 -10.37
C MET A 36 -5.65 -6.28 -9.39
N GLN A 37 -6.36 -5.22 -8.99
CA GLN A 37 -5.83 -4.19 -8.10
C GLN A 37 -5.76 -4.61 -6.63
N HIS A 38 -6.66 -5.49 -6.15
CA HIS A 38 -6.67 -5.94 -4.77
C HIS A 38 -5.83 -7.20 -4.49
N VAL A 39 -5.36 -7.94 -5.51
CA VAL A 39 -4.50 -9.13 -5.31
C VAL A 39 -3.29 -8.82 -4.40
N PRO A 40 -2.51 -7.75 -4.62
CA PRO A 40 -1.37 -7.44 -3.75
C PRO A 40 -1.81 -7.15 -2.30
N THR A 41 -2.93 -6.44 -2.11
CA THR A 41 -3.49 -6.15 -0.78
C THR A 41 -3.89 -7.42 -0.04
N VAL A 42 -4.56 -8.35 -0.72
CA VAL A 42 -4.99 -9.62 -0.13
C VAL A 42 -3.77 -10.46 0.27
N LEU A 43 -2.78 -10.58 -0.61
CA LEU A 43 -1.55 -11.31 -0.31
C LEU A 43 -0.82 -10.71 0.89
N ALA A 44 -0.64 -9.38 0.91
CA ALA A 44 0.02 -8.69 2.02
C ALA A 44 -0.76 -8.83 3.34
N THR A 45 -2.10 -8.81 3.29
CA THR A 45 -2.97 -9.03 4.46
C THR A 45 -2.82 -10.43 5.04
N LEU A 46 -2.79 -11.46 4.19
CA LEU A 46 -2.58 -12.85 4.60
C LEU A 46 -1.18 -13.06 5.19
N ILE A 47 -0.16 -12.44 4.59
CA ILE A 47 1.21 -12.46 5.11
C ILE A 47 1.26 -11.77 6.48
N LEU A 48 0.63 -10.60 6.65
CA LEU A 48 0.59 -9.91 7.94
C LEU A 48 -0.10 -10.75 9.02
N ALA A 49 -1.25 -11.34 8.70
CA ALA A 49 -1.96 -12.24 9.61
C ALA A 49 -1.07 -13.39 10.08
N TYR A 50 -0.36 -14.03 9.15
CA TYR A 50 0.59 -15.11 9.45
C TYR A 50 1.78 -14.64 10.30
N LEU A 51 2.44 -13.53 9.91
CA LEU A 51 3.62 -13.02 10.59
C LEU A 51 3.29 -12.50 12.00
N SER A 52 2.12 -11.86 12.19
CA SER A 52 1.69 -11.32 13.49
C SER A 52 1.55 -12.38 14.59
N ASN A 53 1.34 -13.65 14.20
CA ASN A 53 1.25 -14.77 15.14
C ASN A 53 2.55 -15.56 15.26
N ARG A 54 3.54 -15.31 14.39
CA ARG A 54 4.83 -16.03 14.37
C ARG A 54 5.99 -15.19 14.91
N PHE A 55 5.91 -13.88 14.76
CA PHE A 55 6.93 -12.94 15.19
C PHE A 55 6.34 -11.91 16.15
N VAL A 56 7.17 -11.37 17.02
CA VAL A 56 6.81 -10.20 17.82
C VAL A 56 6.89 -8.99 16.90
N ILE A 57 5.74 -8.39 16.60
CA ILE A 57 5.63 -7.13 15.85
C ILE A 57 5.15 -6.05 16.84
N SER A 58 5.81 -4.91 16.92
CA SER A 58 5.36 -3.81 17.79
C SER A 58 4.06 -3.21 17.28
N ARG A 59 3.38 -2.47 18.16
CA ARG A 59 2.17 -1.71 17.78
C ARG A 59 2.47 -0.69 16.69
N LEU A 60 3.65 -0.05 16.73
CA LEU A 60 4.05 0.92 15.72
C LEU A 60 4.24 0.24 14.36
N SER A 61 5.05 -0.82 14.30
CA SER A 61 5.28 -1.59 13.07
C SER A 61 3.99 -2.16 12.49
N PHE A 62 3.13 -2.73 13.33
CA PHE A 62 1.85 -3.26 12.89
C PHE A 62 0.94 -2.17 12.32
N SER A 63 0.83 -1.03 13.00
CA SER A 63 0.01 0.10 12.54
C SER A 63 0.56 0.74 11.28
N SER A 64 1.88 0.86 11.12
CA SER A 64 2.49 1.34 9.87
C SER A 64 2.10 0.45 8.68
N ILE A 65 2.12 -0.88 8.85
CA ILE A 65 1.68 -1.81 7.81
C ILE A 65 0.18 -1.62 7.52
N ILE A 66 -0.66 -1.51 8.56
CA ILE A 66 -2.11 -1.30 8.36
C ILE A 66 -2.41 0.01 7.64
N VAL A 67 -1.75 1.11 8.01
CA VAL A 67 -1.91 2.40 7.32
C VAL A 67 -1.53 2.27 5.85
N PHE A 68 -0.41 1.59 5.55
CA PHE A 68 -0.01 1.32 4.18
C PHE A 68 -1.06 0.47 3.44
N LEU A 69 -1.59 -0.58 4.06
CA LEU A 69 -2.65 -1.40 3.46
C LEU A 69 -3.93 -0.60 3.22
N CYS A 70 -4.30 0.34 4.09
CA CYS A 70 -5.44 1.24 3.87
C CYS A 70 -5.20 2.14 2.64
N LEU A 71 -4.00 2.71 2.49
CA LEU A 71 -3.65 3.52 1.32
C LEU A 71 -3.70 2.69 0.02
N HIS A 72 -3.11 1.50 0.04
CA HIS A 72 -3.18 0.60 -1.11
C HIS A 72 -4.62 0.16 -1.44
N THR A 73 -5.47 -0.05 -0.42
CA THR A 73 -6.88 -0.41 -0.60
C THR A 73 -7.67 0.73 -1.25
N LEU A 74 -7.42 1.98 -0.86
CA LEU A 74 -8.01 3.16 -1.51
C LEU A 74 -7.53 3.30 -2.95
N GLY A 75 -6.22 3.16 -3.19
CA GLY A 75 -5.65 3.16 -4.54
C GLY A 75 -6.33 2.12 -5.41
N ALA A 76 -6.40 0.88 -4.94
CA ALA A 76 -7.02 -0.22 -5.67
C ALA A 76 -8.51 0.00 -6.00
N ARG A 77 -9.28 0.61 -5.08
CA ARG A 77 -10.70 0.93 -5.33
C ARG A 77 -10.88 1.91 -6.50
N TYR A 78 -9.97 2.87 -6.66
CA TYR A 78 -10.06 3.95 -7.64
C TYR A 78 -8.95 3.89 -8.71
N LEU A 79 -8.31 2.74 -8.90
CA LEU A 79 -7.21 2.51 -9.85
C LEU A 79 -6.01 3.45 -9.70
N TYR A 80 -5.77 3.98 -8.50
CA TYR A 80 -4.77 5.00 -8.15
C TYR A 80 -4.99 6.35 -8.84
N SER A 81 -5.14 6.37 -10.16
CA SER A 81 -5.30 7.55 -11.00
C SER A 81 -6.61 8.31 -10.77
N TYR A 82 -7.64 7.67 -10.20
CA TYR A 82 -8.95 8.29 -10.00
C TYR A 82 -9.32 8.47 -8.53
N VAL A 83 -8.36 8.38 -7.60
CA VAL A 83 -8.62 8.68 -6.19
C VAL A 83 -9.06 10.15 -6.07
N PRO A 84 -10.28 10.44 -5.58
CA PRO A 84 -10.84 11.79 -5.65
C PRO A 84 -10.36 12.68 -4.50
N TYR A 85 -9.05 12.76 -4.29
CA TYR A 85 -8.46 13.54 -3.19
C TYR A 85 -8.74 15.04 -3.30
N ASP A 86 -8.88 15.58 -4.52
CA ASP A 86 -9.22 17.00 -4.73
C ASP A 86 -10.64 17.30 -4.25
N VAL A 87 -11.60 16.42 -4.59
CA VAL A 87 -12.98 16.56 -4.12
C VAL A 87 -13.06 16.43 -2.60
N TRP A 88 -12.30 15.53 -1.99
CA TRP A 88 -12.29 15.38 -0.53
C TRP A 88 -11.64 16.59 0.17
N SER A 89 -10.51 17.06 -0.34
CA SER A 89 -9.79 18.21 0.24
C SER A 89 -10.56 19.52 0.05
N ASP A 90 -11.23 19.71 -1.08
CA ASP A 90 -12.09 20.87 -1.31
C ASP A 90 -13.30 20.86 -0.36
N ASN A 91 -14.00 19.73 -0.24
CA ASN A 91 -15.15 19.62 0.67
C ASN A 91 -14.78 19.78 2.15
N LEU A 92 -13.59 19.34 2.57
CA LEU A 92 -13.16 19.36 3.98
C LEU A 92 -12.45 20.65 4.38
N LEU A 93 -11.64 21.21 3.47
CA LEU A 93 -10.70 22.29 3.75
C LEU A 93 -10.91 23.52 2.85
N GLY A 94 -11.74 23.42 1.80
CA GLY A 94 -11.90 24.45 0.78
C GLY A 94 -10.65 24.62 -0.10
N ILE A 95 -9.85 23.56 -0.25
CA ILE A 95 -8.59 23.57 -0.98
C ILE A 95 -8.60 22.44 -2.01
N ASN A 96 -8.47 22.78 -3.28
CA ASN A 96 -8.13 21.82 -4.33
C ASN A 96 -6.60 21.63 -4.38
N ILE A 97 -6.12 20.42 -4.12
CA ILE A 97 -4.69 20.11 -4.01
C ILE A 97 -4.03 20.27 -5.38
N SER A 98 -4.62 19.71 -6.43
CA SER A 98 -4.04 19.75 -7.77
C SER A 98 -3.93 21.19 -8.28
N GLU A 99 -4.94 22.04 -8.07
CA GLU A 99 -4.88 23.46 -8.41
C GLU A 99 -3.81 24.21 -7.60
N SER A 100 -3.71 23.93 -6.29
CA SER A 100 -2.75 24.58 -5.40
C SER A 100 -1.28 24.32 -5.79
N PHE A 101 -0.99 23.13 -6.33
CA PHE A 101 0.35 22.74 -6.76
C PHE A 101 0.55 22.78 -8.28
N GLY A 102 -0.48 23.13 -9.06
CA GLY A 102 -0.45 23.14 -10.53
C GLY A 102 -0.31 21.75 -11.16
N PHE A 103 -0.75 20.71 -10.47
CA PHE A 103 -0.69 19.34 -10.97
C PHE A 103 -1.62 19.14 -12.17
N GLN A 104 -1.08 18.48 -13.20
CA GLN A 104 -1.82 18.17 -14.43
C GLN A 104 -2.45 16.77 -14.40
N ARG A 105 -2.10 15.97 -13.39
CA ARG A 105 -2.55 14.59 -13.23
C ARG A 105 -2.69 14.24 -11.75
N ASN A 106 -3.33 13.11 -11.48
CA ASN A 106 -3.43 12.54 -10.15
C ASN A 106 -2.06 11.98 -9.72
N HIS A 107 -1.63 12.28 -8.49
CA HIS A 107 -0.34 11.84 -7.92
C HIS A 107 -0.49 10.84 -6.76
N TYR A 108 -1.64 10.17 -6.64
CA TYR A 108 -1.87 9.21 -5.57
C TYR A 108 -0.92 8.01 -5.64
N ASP A 109 -0.56 7.55 -6.84
CA ASP A 109 0.48 6.53 -7.07
C ASP A 109 1.78 6.90 -6.35
N ARG A 110 2.25 8.15 -6.52
CA ARG A 110 3.49 8.63 -5.91
C ARG A 110 3.39 8.74 -4.40
N LEU A 111 2.22 9.14 -3.89
CA LEU A 111 1.95 9.15 -2.46
C LEU A 111 2.06 7.75 -1.87
N VAL A 112 1.50 6.73 -2.53
CA VAL A 112 1.58 5.35 -2.06
C VAL A 112 3.00 4.81 -2.14
N HIS A 113 3.76 5.09 -3.20
CA HIS A 113 5.19 4.72 -3.30
C HIS A 113 6.04 5.36 -2.20
N PHE A 114 5.84 6.66 -1.94
CA PHE A 114 6.51 7.34 -0.82
C PHE A 114 6.12 6.70 0.53
N SER A 115 4.82 6.43 0.71
CA SER A 115 4.29 5.83 1.94
C SER A 115 4.78 4.39 2.13
N TYR A 116 4.99 3.62 1.06
CA TYR A 116 5.60 2.30 1.11
C TYR A 116 6.98 2.37 1.78
N GLY A 117 7.85 3.24 1.28
CA GLY A 117 9.19 3.42 1.85
C GLY A 117 9.14 3.92 3.30
N LEU A 118 8.37 4.98 3.55
CA LEU A 118 8.26 5.59 4.88
C LEU A 118 7.68 4.63 5.93
N LEU A 119 6.57 3.96 5.61
CA LEU A 119 5.84 3.14 6.57
C LEU A 119 6.48 1.77 6.74
N LEU A 120 7.01 1.15 5.69
CA LEU A 120 7.62 -0.18 5.79
C LEU A 120 9.07 -0.17 6.27
N ALA A 121 9.77 0.97 6.22
CA ALA A 121 11.08 1.09 6.88
C ALA A 121 11.01 0.73 8.37
N VAL A 122 9.90 1.06 9.04
CA VAL A 122 9.69 0.80 10.47
C VAL A 122 9.66 -0.70 10.82
N PRO A 123 8.76 -1.54 10.26
CA PRO A 123 8.76 -2.98 10.51
C PRO A 123 10.04 -3.68 10.04
N ILE A 124 10.64 -3.26 8.92
CA ILE A 124 11.88 -3.87 8.41
C ILE A 124 13.03 -3.61 9.39
N GLN A 125 13.25 -2.36 9.78
CA GLN A 125 14.29 -1.99 10.74
C GLN A 125 14.05 -2.65 12.11
N GLU A 126 12.79 -2.74 12.56
CA GLU A 126 12.46 -3.46 13.80
C GLU A 126 12.85 -4.94 13.72
N PHE A 127 12.51 -5.61 12.61
CA PHE A 127 12.82 -7.01 12.41
C PHE A 127 14.33 -7.26 12.41
N GLU A 128 15.08 -6.48 11.63
CA GLU A 128 16.53 -6.54 11.55
C GLU A 128 17.21 -6.31 12.90
N ARG A 129 16.79 -5.29 13.64
CA ARG A 129 17.37 -5.01 14.97
C ARG A 129 17.04 -6.10 15.98
N ARG A 130 15.83 -6.64 15.95
CA ARG A 130 15.37 -7.65 16.92
C ARG A 130 15.94 -9.04 16.63
N HIS A 131 15.99 -9.45 15.37
CA HIS A 131 16.33 -10.81 14.97
C HIS A 131 17.75 -10.96 14.41
N LEU A 132 18.28 -9.93 13.75
CA LEU A 132 19.64 -9.93 13.20
C LEU A 132 20.64 -9.15 14.09
N ARG A 133 20.15 -8.46 15.13
CA ARG A 133 20.95 -7.71 16.12
C ARG A 133 21.85 -6.64 15.51
N LEU A 134 21.39 -6.03 14.41
CA LEU A 134 22.13 -4.98 13.72
C LEU A 134 22.12 -3.66 14.50
N SER A 135 23.15 -2.84 14.25
CA SER A 135 23.17 -1.45 14.73
C SER A 135 22.06 -0.63 14.05
N VAL A 136 21.66 0.49 14.66
CA VAL A 136 20.64 1.37 14.07
C VAL A 136 21.06 1.84 12.69
N ALA A 137 22.32 2.25 12.50
CA ALA A 137 22.82 2.74 11.23
C ALA A 137 22.77 1.67 10.13
N LEU A 138 23.26 0.46 10.42
CA LEU A 138 23.27 -0.63 9.44
C LEU A 138 21.84 -1.11 9.12
N SER A 139 20.97 -1.17 10.12
CA SER A 139 19.57 -1.55 9.91
C SER A 139 18.79 -0.49 9.10
N SER A 140 19.04 0.81 9.31
CA SER A 140 18.47 1.84 8.44
C SER A 140 18.91 1.67 6.99
N LEU A 141 20.20 1.40 6.76
CA LEU A 141 20.74 1.20 5.42
C LEU A 141 20.12 -0.03 4.75
N LEU A 142 20.07 -1.17 5.45
CA LEU A 142 19.48 -2.39 4.89
C LEU A 142 17.96 -2.29 4.70
N ALA A 143 17.25 -1.55 5.55
CA ALA A 143 15.84 -1.27 5.31
C ALA A 143 15.63 -0.47 4.02
N ILE A 144 16.46 0.56 3.77
CA ILE A 144 16.43 1.34 2.51
C ILE A 144 16.76 0.45 1.31
N GLU A 145 17.82 -0.35 1.39
CA GLU A 145 18.19 -1.31 0.33
C GLU A 145 17.08 -2.32 0.06
N CYS A 146 16.46 -2.86 1.11
CA CYS A 146 15.32 -3.78 1.00
C CYS A 146 14.17 -3.12 0.26
N ILE A 147 13.79 -1.90 0.65
CA ILE A 147 12.74 -1.11 -0.01
C ILE A 147 13.07 -0.89 -1.48
N ILE A 148 14.28 -0.43 -1.80
CA ILE A 148 14.71 -0.18 -3.19
C ILE A 148 14.63 -1.47 -4.01
N ALA A 149 15.18 -2.58 -3.49
CA ALA A 149 15.19 -3.86 -4.17
C ALA A 149 13.77 -4.39 -4.43
N THR A 150 12.87 -4.28 -3.45
CA THR A 150 11.47 -4.70 -3.61
C THR A 150 10.68 -3.77 -4.54
N SER A 151 10.95 -2.46 -4.54
CA SER A 151 10.34 -1.53 -5.48
C SER A 151 10.80 -1.82 -6.91
N ALA A 152 12.09 -2.03 -7.14
CA ALA A 152 12.60 -2.44 -8.44
C ALA A 152 12.00 -3.79 -8.90
N GLY A 153 11.81 -4.73 -7.97
CA GLY A 153 11.13 -5.99 -8.25
C GLY A 153 9.65 -5.80 -8.63
N TYR A 154 8.95 -4.86 -7.99
CA TYR A 154 7.58 -4.51 -8.32
C TYR A 154 7.47 -3.86 -9.72
N GLU A 155 8.36 -2.92 -10.05
CA GLU A 155 8.44 -2.31 -11.39
C GLU A 155 8.67 -3.36 -12.50
N LEU A 156 9.46 -4.40 -12.24
CA LEU A 156 9.63 -5.52 -13.18
C LEU A 156 8.34 -6.33 -13.37
N ILE A 157 7.50 -6.44 -12.33
CA ILE A 157 6.18 -7.07 -12.44
C ILE A 157 5.25 -6.17 -13.27
N GLU A 158 5.27 -4.86 -13.07
CA GLU A 158 4.49 -3.91 -13.87
C GLU A 158 4.89 -3.95 -15.35
N TRP A 159 6.19 -3.95 -15.62
CA TRP A 159 6.71 -4.15 -16.97
C TRP A 159 6.25 -5.48 -17.58
N LEU A 160 6.27 -6.58 -16.80
CA LEU A 160 5.79 -7.88 -17.27
C LEU A 160 4.29 -7.84 -17.59
N ILE A 161 3.47 -7.18 -16.77
CA ILE A 161 2.04 -7.00 -17.02
C ILE A 161 1.85 -6.21 -18.32
N ALA A 162 2.63 -5.14 -18.53
CA ALA A 162 2.56 -4.31 -19.72
C ALA A 162 2.76 -5.09 -21.03
N ILE A 163 3.64 -6.10 -21.02
CA ILE A 163 3.95 -6.88 -22.22
C ILE A 163 3.06 -8.13 -22.39
N VAL A 164 2.43 -8.64 -21.31
CA VAL A 164 1.60 -9.85 -21.35
C VAL A 164 0.11 -9.54 -21.53
N PHE A 165 -0.38 -8.46 -20.93
CA PHE A 165 -1.80 -8.11 -20.94
C PHE A 165 -2.15 -7.22 -22.13
N THR A 166 -3.46 -7.12 -22.44
CA THR A 166 -3.96 -6.18 -23.44
C THR A 166 -3.66 -4.73 -23.02
N PRO A 167 -3.45 -3.80 -23.96
CA PRO A 167 -3.14 -2.39 -23.65
C PRO A 167 -4.08 -1.77 -22.62
N GLU A 168 -5.40 -1.97 -22.76
CA GLU A 168 -6.39 -1.43 -21.80
C GLU A 168 -6.16 -1.90 -20.36
N TRP A 169 -5.82 -3.18 -20.17
CA TRP A 169 -5.57 -3.74 -18.84
C TRP A 169 -4.22 -3.30 -18.27
N ALA A 170 -3.21 -3.19 -19.14
CA ALA A 170 -1.90 -2.65 -18.77
C ALA A 170 -2.03 -1.19 -18.31
N ASP A 171 -2.65 -0.32 -19.12
CA ASP A 171 -2.78 1.11 -18.83
C ASP A 171 -3.46 1.36 -17.48
N GLN A 172 -4.51 0.60 -17.17
CA GLN A 172 -5.25 0.71 -15.91
C GLN A 172 -4.53 0.05 -14.73
N PHE A 173 -3.62 -0.91 -14.96
CA PHE A 173 -2.75 -1.44 -13.92
C PHE A 173 -1.66 -0.43 -13.55
N LEU A 174 -0.94 0.05 -14.57
CA LEU A 174 0.19 0.98 -14.46
C LEU A 174 -0.25 2.40 -14.06
N GLY A 175 -1.54 2.72 -14.17
CA GLY A 175 -2.06 4.04 -13.86
C GLY A 175 -1.54 5.12 -14.80
N LEU A 176 -1.39 4.77 -16.09
CA LEU A 176 -0.97 5.72 -17.12
C LEU A 176 -2.05 6.79 -17.28
N GLN A 177 -1.64 8.06 -17.23
CA GLN A 177 -2.55 9.21 -17.33
C GLN A 177 -2.28 10.02 -18.61
N GLY A 178 -1.93 9.31 -19.70
CA GLY A 178 -1.47 9.92 -20.95
C GLY A 178 0.03 10.23 -20.95
N ASP A 179 0.78 9.64 -20.01
CA ASP A 179 2.23 9.71 -19.98
C ASP A 179 2.81 8.91 -21.17
N ILE A 180 3.79 9.47 -21.89
CA ILE A 180 4.49 8.88 -23.04
C ILE A 180 5.87 8.38 -22.60
#